data_AF-A0A1C6BRB5-F1
#
_entry.id   AF-A0A1C6BRB5-F1
#
_cell.length_a   1.000
_cell.length_b   1.000
_cell.length_c   1.000
_cell.angle_alpha   90.00
_cell.angle_beta   90.00
_cell.angle_gamma   90.00
#
_symmetry.space_group_name_H-M   'P 1'
#
loop_
_entity.id
_entity.type
_entity.pdbx_description
1 polymer ?
#
loop_
_entity_poly.entity_id
_entity_poly.type
_entity_poly.pdbx_seq_one_letter_code
_entity_poly.pdbx_strand_id
1 'polypeptide(L)' 'MDSFSFPYFYATILLKEDAAMKSDIEELRNKYIKNPPEGMTPRDIRQMSESDLLDMDYFLHEFDDDDDDWGTEGFYIF' A
#
# COMPACT_ATOMS: atom_id res chain seq x y z
N MET A 1 -30.39 -23.05 13.60
CA MET A 1 -30.55 -23.44 12.19
C MET A 1 -31.01 -22.17 11.52
N ASP A 2 -30.14 -21.36 10.90
CA ASP A 2 -29.21 -21.79 9.87
C ASP A 2 -27.80 -21.24 10.11
N SER A 3 -26.85 -22.16 10.22
CA SER A 3 -25.44 -21.89 10.02
C SER A 3 -25.25 -21.55 8.54
N PHE A 4 -25.61 -20.32 8.15
CA PHE A 4 -25.20 -19.76 6.87
C PHE A 4 -23.68 -19.60 6.92
N SER A 5 -23.03 -20.70 6.59
CA SER A 5 -21.63 -20.80 6.27
C SER A 5 -21.37 -19.76 5.19
N PHE A 6 -20.82 -18.60 5.57
CA PHE A 6 -20.32 -17.60 4.64
C PHE A 6 -18.79 -17.68 4.40
N PRO A 7 -18.09 -18.86 4.44
CA PRO A 7 -16.68 -18.88 4.08
C PRO A 7 -16.49 -18.49 2.61
N TYR A 8 -17.51 -18.69 1.76
CA TYR A 8 -17.46 -18.28 0.35
C TYR A 8 -17.50 -16.77 0.16
N PHE A 9 -18.22 -16.04 1.03
CA PHE A 9 -18.29 -14.59 0.95
C PHE A 9 -16.98 -13.95 1.44
N TYR A 10 -16.47 -14.42 2.58
CA TYR A 10 -15.15 -14.01 3.06
C TYR A 10 -14.03 -14.37 2.07
N ALA A 11 -14.08 -15.56 1.45
CA ALA A 11 -13.12 -15.94 0.41
C ALA A 11 -13.18 -14.99 -0.81
N THR A 12 -14.36 -14.50 -1.17
CA THR A 12 -14.51 -13.57 -2.29
C THR A 12 -13.92 -12.20 -1.98
N ILE A 13 -14.12 -11.68 -0.76
CA ILE A 13 -13.53 -10.41 -0.33
C ILE A 13 -12.00 -10.51 -0.22
N LEU A 14 -11.47 -11.58 0.39
CA LEU A 14 -10.03 -11.82 0.49
C LEU A 14 -9.37 -11.95 -0.88
N LEU A 15 -9.99 -12.68 -1.82
CA LEU A 15 -9.48 -12.78 -3.20
C LEU A 15 -9.55 -11.46 -3.98
N LYS A 16 -10.50 -10.58 -3.64
CA LYS A 16 -10.63 -9.25 -4.25
C LYS A 16 -9.55 -8.30 -3.71
N GLU A 17 -9.24 -8.35 -2.42
CA GLU A 17 -8.16 -7.58 -1.79
C GLU A 17 -6.78 -8.03 -2.30
N ASP A 18 -6.53 -9.35 -2.39
CA ASP A 18 -5.26 -9.87 -2.94
C ASP A 18 -5.05 -9.49 -4.41
N ALA A 19 -6.13 -9.42 -5.21
CA ALA A 19 -6.05 -9.05 -6.62
C ALA A 19 -5.93 -7.54 -6.82
N ALA A 20 -6.59 -6.74 -5.98
CA ALA A 20 -6.46 -5.27 -5.98
C ALA A 20 -5.07 -4.83 -5.51
N MET A 21 -4.55 -5.42 -4.43
CA MET A 21 -3.19 -5.15 -3.95
C MET A 21 -2.13 -5.41 -5.03
N LYS A 22 -2.30 -6.46 -5.85
CA LYS A 22 -1.36 -6.76 -6.94
C LYS A 22 -1.37 -5.76 -8.09
N SER A 23 -2.53 -5.20 -8.46
CA SER A 23 -2.56 -4.13 -9.47
C SER A 23 -1.88 -2.86 -8.95
N ASP A 24 -2.07 -2.57 -7.67
CA ASP A 24 -1.51 -1.37 -7.05
C ASP A 24 0.03 -1.44 -7.02
N ILE A 25 0.61 -2.62 -6.78
CA ILE A 25 2.07 -2.84 -6.78
C ILE A 25 2.70 -2.56 -8.16
N GLU A 26 2.07 -2.93 -9.27
CA GLU A 26 2.64 -2.72 -10.62
C GLU A 26 2.59 -1.22 -11.01
N GLU A 27 1.51 -0.53 -10.65
CA GLU A 27 1.41 0.93 -10.82
C GLU A 27 2.45 1.66 -9.98
N LEU A 28 2.63 1.23 -8.74
CA LEU A 28 3.62 1.74 -7.81
C LEU A 28 5.05 1.55 -8.33
N ARG A 29 5.33 0.38 -8.91
CA ARG A 29 6.62 0.11 -9.54
C ARG A 29 6.87 1.07 -10.69
N ASN A 30 5.86 1.32 -11.51
CA ASN A 30 5.97 2.26 -12.63
C ASN A 30 6.15 3.72 -12.16
N LYS A 31 5.53 4.13 -11.04
CA LYS A 31 5.71 5.44 -10.39
C LYS A 31 7.18 5.65 -10.01
N TYR A 32 7.76 4.70 -9.26
CA TYR A 32 9.15 4.80 -8.79
C TYR A 32 10.21 4.50 -9.87
N ILE A 33 9.87 3.80 -10.95
CA ILE A 33 10.77 3.69 -12.13
C ILE A 33 10.89 5.03 -12.84
N LYS A 34 9.80 5.80 -12.95
CA LYS A 34 9.79 7.12 -13.60
C LYS A 34 10.48 8.18 -12.73
N ASN A 35 10.22 8.15 -11.43
CA ASN A 35 10.84 9.04 -10.46
C ASN A 35 11.37 8.23 -9.27
N PRO A 36 12.61 7.74 -9.33
CA PRO A 36 13.17 6.94 -8.25
C PRO A 36 13.40 7.81 -7.00
N PRO A 37 13.17 7.25 -5.80
CA PRO A 37 13.45 7.95 -4.55
C PRO A 37 14.95 8.22 -4.41
N GLU A 38 15.31 9.24 -3.63
CA GLU A 38 16.69 9.66 -3.44
C GLU A 38 17.56 8.50 -2.93
N GLY A 39 18.70 8.27 -3.58
CA GLY A 39 19.59 7.15 -3.26
C GLY A 39 19.23 5.82 -3.92
N MET A 40 18.16 5.74 -4.71
CA MET A 40 17.84 4.56 -5.54
C MET A 40 17.94 4.86 -7.04
N THR A 41 18.25 3.82 -7.83
CA THR A 41 18.16 3.90 -9.29
C THR A 41 16.92 3.19 -9.81
N PRO A 42 16.38 3.54 -11.00
CA PRO A 42 15.24 2.83 -11.58
C PRO A 42 15.48 1.33 -11.82
N ARG A 43 16.75 0.93 -11.93
CA ARG A 43 17.15 -0.48 -12.04
C ARG A 43 16.92 -1.21 -10.72
N ASP A 44 17.21 -0.57 -9.60
CA ASP A 44 17.01 -1.14 -8.27
C ASP A 44 15.51 -1.34 -8.00
N ILE A 45 14.67 -0.36 -8.34
CA ILE A 45 13.20 -0.46 -8.27
C ILE A 45 12.64 -1.61 -9.13
N ARG A 46 13.22 -1.89 -10.29
CA ARG A 46 12.83 -3.03 -11.14
C ARG A 46 13.22 -4.38 -10.54
N GLN A 47 14.24 -4.42 -9.70
CA GLN A 47 14.73 -5.64 -9.06
C GLN A 47 14.12 -5.86 -7.67
N MET A 48 13.54 -4.83 -7.06
CA MET A 48 12.83 -4.92 -5.79
C MET A 48 11.66 -5.90 -5.85
N SER A 49 11.43 -6.61 -4.75
CA SER A 49 10.25 -7.46 -4.59
C SER A 49 9.00 -6.61 -4.39
N GLU A 50 7.83 -7.22 -4.52
CA GLU A 50 6.55 -6.56 -4.27
C GLU A 50 6.46 -6.06 -2.82
N SER A 51 6.93 -6.86 -1.85
CA SER A 51 6.95 -6.48 -0.44
C SER A 51 7.90 -5.33 -0.16
N ASP A 52 9.13 -5.36 -0.69
CA ASP A 52 10.10 -4.27 -0.46
C ASP A 52 9.60 -2.94 -1.06
N LEU A 53 8.86 -3.02 -2.16
CA LEU A 53 8.25 -1.86 -2.81
C LEU A 53 7.11 -1.27 -1.98
N LEU A 54 6.27 -2.13 -1.40
CA LEU A 54 5.19 -1.70 -0.48
C LEU A 54 5.75 -1.14 0.82
N ASP A 55 6.77 -1.76 1.39
CA ASP A 55 7.41 -1.27 2.63
C ASP A 55 7.99 0.13 2.40
N MET A 56 8.71 0.34 1.30
CA MET A 56 9.26 1.65 0.94
C MET A 56 8.16 2.67 0.68
N ASP A 57 7.10 2.30 -0.03
CA ASP A 57 5.99 3.20 -0.31
C ASP A 57 5.25 3.61 0.96
N TYR A 58 5.04 2.68 1.88
CA TYR A 58 4.50 2.98 3.22
C TYR A 58 5.39 3.98 3.97
N PHE A 59 6.70 3.73 4.02
CA PHE A 59 7.63 4.67 4.66
C PHE A 59 7.63 6.04 4.00
N LEU A 60 7.58 6.12 2.67
CA LEU A 60 7.58 7.40 1.95
C LEU A 60 6.26 8.15 2.13
N HIS A 61 5.12 7.47 2.04
CA HIS A 61 3.80 8.07 2.25
C HIS A 61 3.57 8.52 3.70
N GLU A 62 4.13 7.83 4.70
CA GLU A 62 4.05 8.26 6.11
C GLU A 62 4.77 9.61 6.36
N PHE A 63 5.75 9.98 5.53
CA PHE A 63 6.46 11.27 5.62
C PHE A 63 6.01 12.31 4.58
N ASP A 64 5.32 11.91 3.51
CA ASP A 64 4.77 12.80 2.46
C ASP A 64 3.32 13.26 2.75
N ASP A 65 2.69 12.81 3.85
CA ASP A 65 1.36 13.26 4.35
C ASP A 65 1.37 14.71 4.89
N ASP A 66 2.21 15.58 4.32
CA ASP A 66 2.29 17.02 4.61
C ASP A 66 1.48 17.88 3.61
N ASP A 67 0.71 17.29 2.69
CA ASP A 67 -0.19 18.03 1.79
C ASP A 67 -1.67 17.61 1.95
N ASP A 68 -2.30 18.29 2.92
CA ASP A 68 -3.73 18.69 2.97
C ASP A 68 -4.75 17.84 3.76
N ASP A 69 -4.36 17.28 4.92
CA ASP A 69 -5.25 17.24 6.10
C ASP A 69 -4.48 17.54 7.39
N TRP A 70 -3.98 18.78 7.46
CA TRP A 70 -3.45 19.33 8.69
C TRP A 70 -4.59 19.56 9.70
N GLY A 71 -4.85 18.54 10.52
CA GLY A 71 -5.24 18.73 11.91
C GLY A 71 -6.71 18.53 12.24
N THR A 72 -7.00 17.43 12.94
CA THR A 72 -7.76 17.33 14.22
C THR A 72 -8.02 15.84 14.41
N GLU A 73 -7.57 15.10 15.43
CA GLU A 73 -7.48 15.38 16.87
C GLU A 73 -6.47 14.42 17.51
N GLY A 74 -5.19 14.60 17.22
CA GLY A 74 -4.10 13.84 17.83
C GLY A 74 -3.63 14.39 19.18
N PHE A 75 -4.51 14.66 20.17
CA PHE A 75 -4.10 14.85 21.57
C PHE A 75 -5.21 14.43 22.55
N TYR A 76 -5.05 13.26 23.19
CA TYR A 76 -5.66 13.04 24.51
C TYR A 76 -4.90 13.89 25.53
N ILE A 77 -5.51 15.00 25.94
CA ILE A 77 -5.10 15.72 27.16
C ILE A 77 -5.71 15.00 28.37
N PHE A 78 -4.86 14.79 29.38
CA PHE A 78 -5.03 13.95 30.59
C PHE A 78 -6.34 14.11 31.36
#